data_AF-A0A7X0HC34-F1
#
_entry.id   AF-A0A7X0HC34-F1
#
_cell.length_a   1.000
_cell.length_b   1.000
_cell.length_c   1.000
_cell.angle_alpha   90.00
_cell.angle_beta   90.00
_cell.angle_gamma   90.00
#
_symmetry.space_group_name_H-M   'P 1'
#
loop_
_entity.id
_entity.type
_entity.pdbx_description
1 polymer ?
#
loop_
_entity_poly.entity_id
_entity_poly.type
_entity_poly.pdbx_seq_one_letter_code
_entity_poly.pdbx_strand_id
1 'polypeptide(L)'
;MLDPITQLPGQRTLHLPDASDPAGDQAANESALQGYFDWQVTTLMLAYDLNDPVDGSTPDAGEQRRRSIEEEVRTMTLAVVPDIYLNDQTLDWPPDLMMNITRTTLKRAADIAGL
;
A
#
# COMPACT_ATOMS: atom_id res chain seq x y z
N MET A 1 18.77 -38.84 -39.37
CA MET A 1 17.60 -39.47 -38.71
C MET A 1 17.72 -39.06 -37.26
N LEU A 2 17.05 -37.97 -36.87
CA LEU A 2 17.12 -37.37 -35.53
C LEU A 2 15.74 -37.56 -34.89
N ASP A 3 15.72 -38.10 -33.68
CA ASP A 3 14.51 -38.43 -32.93
C ASP A 3 13.68 -37.17 -32.61
N PRO A 4 12.33 -37.25 -32.62
CA PRO A 4 11.46 -36.17 -32.18
C PRO A 4 11.51 -36.01 -30.66
N ILE A 5 11.69 -34.77 -30.21
CA ILE A 5 11.69 -34.37 -28.80
C ILE A 5 10.35 -34.78 -28.16
N THR A 6 10.43 -35.72 -27.22
CA THR A 6 9.32 -36.12 -26.35
C THR A 6 8.82 -34.90 -25.57
N GLN A 7 7.61 -34.44 -25.90
CA GLN A 7 6.92 -33.36 -25.22
C GLN A 7 6.47 -33.86 -23.83
N LEU A 8 6.99 -33.27 -22.76
CA LEU A 8 6.64 -33.65 -21.40
C LEU A 8 5.23 -33.15 -21.03
N PRO A 9 4.34 -34.02 -20.53
CA PRO A 9 3.04 -33.60 -20.01
C PRO A 9 3.22 -32.82 -18.70
N GLY A 10 2.71 -31.59 -18.64
CA GLY A 10 2.75 -30.75 -17.44
C GLY A 10 3.38 -29.37 -17.61
N GLN A 11 3.86 -29.00 -18.80
CA GLN A 11 4.18 -27.60 -19.07
C GLN A 11 2.89 -26.79 -19.17
N ARG A 12 2.49 -26.18 -18.05
CA ARG A 12 1.65 -24.98 -18.07
C ARG A 12 2.35 -24.00 -19.00
N THR A 13 1.74 -23.73 -20.15
CA THR A 13 2.09 -22.56 -20.95
C THR A 13 2.04 -21.38 -19.99
N LEU A 14 3.19 -20.80 -19.67
CA LEU A 14 3.24 -19.56 -18.92
C LEU A 14 2.62 -18.53 -19.86
N HIS A 15 1.32 -18.26 -19.67
CA HIS A 15 0.66 -17.20 -20.40
C HIS A 15 1.22 -15.90 -19.82
N LEU A 16 2.30 -15.42 -20.43
CA LEU A 16 2.81 -14.08 -20.19
C LEU A 16 1.64 -13.15 -20.54
N PRO A 17 1.16 -12.32 -19.59
CA PRO A 17 0.13 -11.35 -19.89
C PRO A 17 0.62 -10.49 -21.06
N ASP A 18 -0.26 -10.31 -22.05
CA ASP A 18 -0.03 -9.43 -23.18
C ASP A 18 0.23 -8.03 -22.64
N ALA A 19 1.40 -7.45 -22.93
CA ALA A 19 1.82 -6.12 -22.48
C ALA A 19 1.01 -4.97 -23.13
N SER A 20 -0.14 -5.30 -23.71
CA SER A 20 -1.01 -4.41 -24.48
C SER A 20 -2.35 -4.17 -23.78
N ASP A 21 -2.56 -4.69 -22.57
CA ASP A 21 -3.80 -4.49 -21.81
C ASP A 21 -3.66 -3.34 -20.79
N PRO A 22 -4.02 -2.09 -21.16
CA PRO A 22 -3.95 -0.96 -20.25
C PRO A 22 -4.87 -1.11 -19.03
N ALA A 23 -5.87 -2.00 -19.08
CA ALA A 23 -6.72 -2.29 -17.92
C ALA A 23 -6.00 -3.14 -16.86
N GLY A 24 -5.05 -3.99 -17.28
CA GLY A 24 -4.22 -4.79 -16.37
C GLY A 24 -3.25 -3.93 -15.55
N ASP A 25 -2.62 -2.95 -16.19
CA ASP A 25 -1.66 -2.05 -15.54
C ASP A 25 -2.33 -1.07 -14.56
N GLN A 26 -3.55 -0.60 -14.87
CA GLN A 26 -4.32 0.26 -13.97
C GLN A 26 -4.77 -0.47 -12.70
N ALA A 27 -5.30 -1.69 -12.81
CA ALA A 27 -5.69 -2.49 -11.66
C ALA A 27 -4.50 -2.86 -10.76
N ALA A 28 -3.32 -3.09 -11.36
CA ALA A 28 -2.09 -3.32 -10.61
C ALA A 28 -1.62 -2.06 -9.86
N ASN A 29 -1.76 -0.87 -10.46
CA ASN A 29 -1.40 0.40 -9.82
C ASN A 29 -2.35 0.76 -8.67
N GLU A 30 -3.66 0.60 -8.84
CA GLU A 30 -4.65 0.78 -7.75
C GLU A 30 -4.35 -0.16 -6.56
N SER A 31 -4.00 -1.41 -6.85
CA SER A 31 -3.61 -2.40 -5.83
C SER A 31 -2.33 -1.99 -5.08
N ALA A 32 -1.35 -1.41 -5.78
CA ALA A 32 -0.11 -0.95 -5.17
C ALA A 32 -0.32 0.28 -4.26
N LEU A 33 -1.13 1.26 -4.70
CA LEU A 33 -1.48 2.43 -3.89
C LEU A 33 -2.28 2.04 -2.64
N GLN A 34 -3.24 1.12 -2.79
CA GLN A 34 -3.97 0.58 -1.64
C GLN A 34 -3.04 -0.14 -0.66
N GLY A 35 -2.14 -0.99 -1.15
CA GLY A 35 -1.17 -1.68 -0.29
C GLY A 35 -0.23 -0.72 0.44
N TYR A 36 0.12 0.40 -0.19
CA TYR A 36 0.94 1.44 0.43
C TYR A 36 0.17 2.22 1.50
N PHE A 37 -1.10 2.56 1.26
CA PHE A 37 -1.98 3.14 2.27
C PHE A 37 -2.17 2.21 3.48
N ASP A 38 -2.40 0.92 3.25
CA ASP A 38 -2.54 -0.09 4.31
C ASP A 38 -1.27 -0.22 5.15
N TRP A 39 -0.09 -0.11 4.51
CA TRP A 39 1.19 -0.06 5.21
C TRP A 39 1.29 1.16 6.13
N GLN A 40 0.87 2.35 5.68
CA GLN A 40 0.88 3.56 6.51
C GLN A 40 -0.04 3.39 7.74
N VAL A 41 -1.27 2.92 7.53
CA VAL A 41 -2.25 2.67 8.61
C VAL A 41 -1.72 1.67 9.62
N THR A 42 -1.19 0.54 9.15
CA THR A 42 -0.62 -0.50 10.03
C THR A 42 0.57 0.04 10.83
N THR A 43 1.43 0.84 10.21
CA THR A 43 2.60 1.44 10.87
C THR A 43 2.18 2.37 12.00
N LEU A 44 1.20 3.25 11.76
CA LEU A 44 0.70 4.16 12.80
C LEU A 44 -0.06 3.40 13.89
N MET A 45 -0.80 2.34 13.54
CA MET A 45 -1.50 1.49 14.51
C MET A 45 -0.52 0.85 15.50
N LEU A 46 0.59 0.31 15.00
CA LEU A 46 1.64 -0.26 15.87
C LEU A 46 2.28 0.80 16.78
N ALA A 47 2.48 2.02 16.27
CA ALA A 47 3.02 3.11 17.09
C ALA A 47 2.04 3.51 18.22
N TYR A 48 0.74 3.63 17.91
CA TYR A 48 -0.28 3.88 18.92
C TYR A 48 -0.37 2.73 19.92
N ASP A 49 -0.32 1.47 19.47
CA ASP A 49 -0.39 0.32 20.38
C ASP A 49 0.82 0.21 21.30
N LEU A 50 1.99 0.70 20.86
CA LEU A 50 3.19 0.79 21.69
C LEU A 50 3.04 1.83 22.82
N ASN A 51 2.40 2.96 22.54
CA ASN A 51 2.29 4.09 23.48
C ASN A 51 1.00 4.07 24.33
N ASP A 52 -0.12 3.65 23.75
CA ASP A 52 -1.45 3.63 24.36
C ASP A 52 -2.25 2.42 23.84
N PRO A 53 -1.94 1.19 24.29
CA PRO A 53 -2.55 -0.04 23.76
C PRO A 53 -4.08 -0.06 23.89
N VAL A 54 -4.77 -0.57 22.86
CA VAL A 54 -6.23 -0.76 22.91
C VAL A 54 -6.60 -1.76 24.01
N ASP A 55 -7.56 -1.39 24.85
CA ASP A 55 -8.19 -2.33 25.79
C ASP A 55 -9.09 -3.32 25.04
N GLY A 56 -8.64 -4.58 24.95
CA GLY A 56 -9.38 -5.67 24.32
C GLY A 56 -10.70 -6.05 25.01
N SER A 57 -11.00 -5.50 26.19
CA SER A 57 -12.29 -5.69 26.85
C SER A 57 -13.39 -4.76 26.30
N THR A 58 -13.02 -3.70 25.58
CA THR A 58 -13.96 -2.77 24.96
C THR A 58 -14.32 -3.25 23.56
N PRO A 59 -15.59 -3.60 23.29
CA PRO A 59 -16.03 -3.96 21.95
C PRO A 59 -15.72 -2.83 20.95
N ASP A 60 -15.27 -3.20 19.76
CA ASP A 60 -15.02 -2.30 18.62
C ASP A 60 -13.91 -1.25 18.81
N ALA A 61 -13.18 -1.22 19.93
CA ALA A 61 -12.16 -0.20 20.17
C ALA A 61 -11.03 -0.22 19.12
N GLY A 62 -10.61 -1.41 18.67
CA GLY A 62 -9.61 -1.56 17.61
C GLY A 62 -10.09 -1.03 16.24
N GLU A 63 -11.36 -1.27 15.91
CA GLU A 63 -11.98 -0.78 14.67
C GLU A 63 -12.16 0.74 14.69
N GLN A 64 -12.57 1.31 15.83
CA GLN A 64 -12.66 2.75 16.00
C GLN A 64 -11.29 3.43 15.88
N ARG A 65 -10.25 2.83 16.46
CA ARG A 65 -8.87 3.29 16.30
C ARG A 65 -8.42 3.21 14.85
N ARG A 66 -8.69 2.09 14.17
CA ARG A 66 -8.37 1.93 12.75
C ARG A 66 -8.95 3.06 11.90
N ARG A 67 -10.25 3.34 12.04
CA ARG A 67 -10.92 4.43 11.29
C ARG A 67 -10.31 5.79 11.57
N SER A 68 -9.97 6.05 12.83
CA SER A 68 -9.33 7.31 13.24
C SER A 68 -7.95 7.46 12.58
N ILE A 69 -7.18 6.37 12.52
CA ILE A 69 -5.87 6.34 11.87
C ILE A 69 -5.99 6.44 10.36
N GLU A 70 -6.99 5.80 9.73
CA GLU A 70 -7.23 5.92 8.29
C GLU A 70 -7.51 7.38 7.88
N GLU A 71 -8.27 8.12 8.69
CA GLU A 71 -8.51 9.55 8.47
C GLU A 71 -7.26 10.41 8.72
N GLU A 72 -6.45 10.06 9.72
CA GLU A 72 -5.16 10.69 9.98
C GLU A 72 -4.19 10.50 8.79
N VAL A 73 -4.03 9.27 8.31
CA VAL A 73 -3.20 8.95 7.14
C VAL A 73 -3.70 9.69 5.91
N ARG A 74 -5.02 9.72 5.67
CA ARG A 74 -5.60 10.49 4.56
C ARG A 74 -5.18 11.96 4.66
N THR A 75 -5.36 12.59 5.82
CA THR A 75 -5.01 13.99 6.04
C THR A 75 -3.51 14.24 5.81
N MET A 76 -2.66 13.36 6.33
CA MET A 76 -1.20 13.47 6.18
C MET A 76 -0.76 13.29 4.73
N THR A 77 -1.29 12.30 4.03
CA THR A 77 -0.96 12.03 2.63
C THR A 77 -1.43 13.19 1.75
N LEU A 78 -2.63 13.71 1.95
CA LEU A 78 -3.13 14.89 1.22
C LEU A 78 -2.28 16.15 1.47
N ALA A 79 -1.62 16.28 2.63
CA ALA A 79 -0.73 17.41 2.91
C ALA A 79 0.61 17.34 2.16
N VAL A 80 1.02 16.16 1.70
CA VAL A 80 2.30 15.91 1.01
C VAL A 80 2.13 15.70 -0.49
N VAL A 81 0.99 15.15 -0.91
CA VAL A 81 0.69 14.83 -2.30
C VAL A 81 0.28 16.10 -3.06
N PRO A 82 0.99 16.47 -4.13
CA PRO A 82 0.60 17.60 -4.98
C PRO A 82 -0.78 17.39 -5.61
N ASP A 83 -1.54 18.48 -5.78
CA ASP A 83 -2.92 18.47 -6.30
C ASP A 83 -3.11 17.69 -7.61
N ILE A 84 -2.08 17.63 -8.46
CA ILE A 84 -2.14 16.89 -9.73
C ILE A 84 -2.41 15.39 -9.53
N TYR A 85 -1.81 14.78 -8.51
CA TYR A 85 -1.98 13.36 -8.18
C TYR A 85 -3.30 13.08 -7.44
N LEU A 86 -3.90 14.12 -6.84
CA LEU A 86 -5.23 14.01 -6.22
C LEU A 86 -6.33 13.90 -7.27
N ASN A 87 -6.17 14.62 -8.38
CA ASN A 87 -7.15 14.68 -9.46
C ASN A 87 -6.93 13.59 -10.52
N ASP A 88 -5.75 12.99 -10.57
CA ASP A 88 -5.41 11.91 -11.48
C ASP A 88 -4.49 10.88 -10.79
N GLN A 89 -5.10 9.81 -10.28
CA GLN A 89 -4.40 8.72 -9.61
C GLN A 89 -3.76 7.73 -10.59
N THR A 90 -4.00 7.89 -11.90
CA THR A 90 -3.37 7.05 -12.94
C THR A 90 -1.94 7.47 -13.26
N LEU A 91 -1.53 8.65 -12.80
CA LEU A 91 -0.18 9.15 -12.94
C LEU A 91 0.81 8.29 -12.14
N ASP A 92 1.97 8.04 -12.73
CA ASP A 92 3.07 7.40 -12.00
C ASP A 92 3.56 8.30 -10.86
N TRP A 93 3.58 7.74 -9.65
CA TRP A 93 4.05 8.44 -8.47
C TRP A 93 5.57 8.46 -8.47
N PRO A 94 6.23 9.63 -8.55
CA PRO A 94 7.67 9.68 -8.65
C PRO A 94 8.30 9.16 -7.35
N PRO A 95 9.47 8.50 -7.42
CA PRO A 95 10.13 7.95 -6.24
C PRO A 95 10.32 8.95 -5.10
N ASP A 96 10.59 10.22 -5.41
CA ASP A 96 10.76 11.28 -4.42
C ASP A 96 9.46 11.57 -3.64
N LEU A 97 8.30 11.50 -4.29
CA LEU A 97 7.01 11.67 -3.63
C LEU A 97 6.75 10.51 -2.67
N MET A 98 6.95 9.27 -3.14
CA MET A 98 6.81 8.07 -2.31
C MET A 98 7.76 8.10 -1.10
N MET A 99 9.00 8.60 -1.30
CA MET A 99 9.96 8.78 -0.22
C MET A 99 9.51 9.85 0.80
N ASN A 100 8.93 10.95 0.33
CA ASN A 100 8.41 11.99 1.23
C ASN A 100 7.24 11.47 2.08
N ILE A 101 6.33 10.70 1.49
CA ILE A 101 5.23 10.08 2.24
C ILE A 101 5.76 9.06 3.24
N THR A 102 6.74 8.23 2.83
CA THR A 102 7.40 7.25 3.70
C THR A 102 8.01 7.94 4.91
N ARG A 103 8.82 8.98 4.69
CA ARG A 103 9.49 9.74 5.77
C ARG A 103 8.48 10.41 6.69
N THR A 104 7.43 10.98 6.14
CA THR A 104 6.37 11.64 6.91
C THR A 104 5.64 10.63 7.81
N THR A 105 5.32 9.46 7.27
CA THR A 105 4.70 8.35 8.03
C THR A 105 5.61 7.86 9.16
N LEU A 106 6.89 7.60 8.86
CA LEU A 106 7.84 7.12 9.86
C LEU A 106 8.12 8.17 10.94
N LYS A 107 8.21 9.45 10.57
CA LYS A 107 8.35 10.55 11.53
C LYS A 107 7.16 10.59 12.47
N ARG A 108 5.93 10.52 11.92
CA ARG A 108 4.72 10.53 12.73
C ARG A 108 4.64 9.31 13.66
N ALA A 109 5.02 8.13 13.18
CA ALA A 109 5.10 6.92 13.98
C ALA A 109 6.08 7.07 15.15
N ALA A 110 7.26 7.65 14.90
CA ALA A 110 8.25 7.95 15.95
C ALA A 110 7.70 8.94 16.99
N ASP A 111 7.05 10.02 16.54
CA ASP A 111 6.44 11.01 17.42
C ASP A 111 5.35 10.38 18.33
N ILE A 112 4.52 9.48 17.80
CA ILE A 112 3.50 8.74 18.57
C ILE A 112 4.16 7.79 19.58
N ALA A 113 5.22 7.11 19.17
CA ALA A 113 5.97 6.16 19.99
C ALA A 113 6.84 6.84 21.07
N GLY A 114 6.98 8.17 21.05
CA GLY A 114 7.80 8.93 21.99
C GLY A 114 9.31 8.81 21.75
N LEU A 115 9.74 8.63 20.49
CA LEU A 115 11.14 8.52 20.06
C LEU A 115 11.73 9.83 19.53
#